data_AF-A0A1H0R331-F1
#
_entry.id   AF-A0A1H0R331-F1
#
_cell.length_a   1.000
_cell.length_b   1.000
_cell.length_c   1.000
_cell.angle_alpha   90.00
_cell.angle_beta   90.00
_cell.angle_gamma   90.00
#
_symmetry.space_group_name_H-M   'P 1'
#
loop_
_entity.id
_entity.type
_entity.pdbx_description
1 polymer ?
#
loop_
_entity_poly.entity_id
_entity_poly.type
_entity_poly.pdbx_seq_one_letter_code
_entity_poly.pdbx_strand_id
1 'polypeptide(L)'
;MPTEVWTALPTYAATARLLTAAGAAYQSQAPILAVAGAQAAIQLIPKLSAPARARILTPTYNEHVAALRSAGWQVDEVTTLAALEGADLAVVVNPNNPDGRSHAPEDLLRLAARVGRLVVDESFADARPDLSLASKAAQGRLVVLRSFGKFYGLAGMRLGFILGSDADIAALTEMAGPWPVSGPAIAIGTAALSDRAWAEATVARLRADVARLDGLAQSARWKLVGGTELFRLYDTQSATAAQEKLARRQIWTRMFPYSDRWLRLGLPGQPAEWDRLAAALQD
;
A
#
# COMPACT_ATOMS: atom_id res chain seq x y z
N MET A 1 -7.89 10.61 -24.46
CA MET A 1 -8.98 10.24 -23.52
C MET A 1 -10.27 10.84 -24.03
N PRO A 2 -11.36 10.07 -24.16
CA PRO A 2 -12.64 10.60 -24.61
C PRO A 2 -13.24 11.64 -23.64
N THR A 3 -14.00 12.60 -24.15
CA THR A 3 -14.58 13.72 -23.36
C THR A 3 -15.59 13.21 -22.32
N GLU A 4 -16.37 12.20 -22.68
CA GLU A 4 -17.40 11.58 -21.85
C GLU A 4 -16.87 11.01 -20.53
N VAL A 5 -15.58 10.66 -20.48
CA VAL A 5 -14.92 10.21 -19.26
C VAL A 5 -14.94 11.30 -18.18
N TRP A 6 -15.01 12.58 -18.58
CA TRP A 6 -15.05 13.74 -17.69
C TRP A 6 -16.47 14.24 -17.44
N THR A 7 -17.34 14.13 -18.44
CA THR A 7 -18.64 14.82 -18.45
C THR A 7 -19.83 13.91 -18.14
N ALA A 8 -19.69 12.59 -18.25
CA ALA A 8 -20.73 11.62 -17.93
C ALA A 8 -20.45 10.87 -16.62
N LEU A 9 -21.52 10.40 -15.96
CA LEU A 9 -21.39 9.50 -14.83
C LEU A 9 -20.80 8.15 -15.29
N PRO A 10 -19.95 7.50 -14.47
CA PRO A 10 -19.42 6.19 -14.79
C PRO A 10 -20.50 5.17 -15.11
N THR A 11 -20.36 4.48 -16.24
CA THR A 11 -21.27 3.40 -16.62
C THR A 11 -20.89 2.09 -15.93
N TYR A 12 -21.87 1.19 -15.78
CA TYR A 12 -21.62 -0.18 -15.32
C TYR A 12 -20.56 -0.89 -16.17
N ALA A 13 -20.65 -0.76 -17.50
CA ALA A 13 -19.69 -1.38 -18.42
C ALA A 13 -18.26 -0.84 -18.25
N ALA A 14 -18.08 0.46 -18.00
CA ALA A 14 -16.77 1.03 -17.73
C ALA A 14 -16.18 0.53 -16.41
N THR A 15 -17.01 0.47 -15.37
CA THR A 15 -16.62 -0.07 -14.05
C THR A 15 -16.25 -1.56 -14.16
N ALA A 16 -17.06 -2.36 -14.85
CA ALA A 16 -16.78 -3.78 -15.06
C ALA A 16 -15.43 -4.00 -15.78
N ARG A 17 -15.10 -3.20 -16.81
CA ARG A 17 -13.79 -3.28 -17.47
C ARG A 17 -12.62 -2.99 -16.53
N LEU A 18 -12.76 -1.99 -15.65
CA LEU A 18 -11.74 -1.71 -14.64
C LEU A 18 -11.56 -2.89 -13.68
N LEU A 19 -12.66 -3.47 -13.19
CA LEU A 19 -12.59 -4.60 -12.26
C LEU A 19 -12.00 -5.84 -12.92
N THR A 20 -12.31 -6.11 -14.19
CA THR A 20 -11.66 -7.17 -14.97
C THR A 20 -10.15 -6.93 -15.12
N ALA A 21 -9.73 -5.71 -15.43
CA ALA A 21 -8.32 -5.36 -15.52
C ALA A 21 -7.61 -5.51 -14.17
N ALA A 22 -8.25 -5.10 -13.07
CA ALA A 22 -7.74 -5.28 -11.71
C ALA A 22 -7.60 -6.76 -11.34
N GLY A 23 -8.60 -7.60 -11.64
CA GLY A 23 -8.55 -9.04 -11.40
C GLY A 23 -7.40 -9.71 -12.17
N ALA A 24 -7.20 -9.34 -13.43
CA ALA A 24 -6.07 -9.82 -14.23
C ALA A 24 -4.72 -9.37 -13.66
N ALA A 25 -4.56 -8.08 -13.34
CA ALA A 25 -3.33 -7.52 -12.79
C ALA A 25 -2.97 -8.10 -11.42
N TYR A 26 -3.97 -8.40 -10.59
CA TYR A 26 -3.80 -8.94 -9.24
C TYR A 26 -3.91 -10.46 -9.18
N GLN A 27 -4.00 -11.13 -10.34
CA GLN A 27 -4.10 -12.59 -10.47
C GLN A 27 -5.19 -13.18 -9.57
N SER A 28 -6.33 -12.49 -9.50
CA SER A 28 -7.42 -12.83 -8.59
C SER A 28 -8.74 -12.99 -9.33
N GLN A 29 -9.51 -13.96 -8.86
CA GLN A 29 -10.92 -14.16 -9.21
C GLN A 29 -11.86 -13.74 -8.08
N ALA A 30 -11.32 -13.20 -6.99
CA ALA A 30 -12.13 -12.71 -5.88
C ALA A 30 -12.98 -11.51 -6.34
N PRO A 31 -14.18 -11.33 -5.78
CA PRO A 31 -14.93 -10.09 -5.88
C PRO A 31 -14.06 -8.87 -5.57
N ILE A 32 -14.20 -7.81 -6.37
CA ILE A 32 -13.39 -6.59 -6.27
C ILE A 32 -14.32 -5.37 -6.21
N LEU A 33 -14.05 -4.46 -5.27
CA LEU A 33 -14.61 -3.12 -5.23
C LEU A 33 -13.52 -2.09 -5.52
N ALA A 34 -13.76 -1.19 -6.47
CA ALA A 34 -12.92 -0.01 -6.68
C ALA A 34 -13.37 1.14 -5.77
N VAL A 35 -12.43 1.84 -5.15
CA VAL A 35 -12.68 2.94 -4.20
C VAL A 35 -11.75 4.13 -4.45
N ALA A 36 -12.04 5.27 -3.81
CA ALA A 36 -11.28 6.52 -3.90
C ALA A 36 -9.89 6.47 -3.21
N GLY A 37 -9.06 5.51 -3.59
CA GLY A 37 -7.78 5.18 -2.96
C GLY A 37 -7.92 4.24 -1.77
N ALA A 38 -6.82 3.61 -1.36
CA ALA A 38 -6.82 2.69 -0.23
C ALA A 38 -7.32 3.32 1.09
N GLN A 39 -7.19 4.65 1.25
CA GLN A 39 -7.74 5.36 2.42
C GLN A 39 -9.26 5.18 2.57
N ALA A 40 -10.01 5.21 1.46
CA ALA A 40 -11.45 4.98 1.51
C ALA A 40 -11.75 3.56 2.00
N ALA A 41 -10.95 2.57 1.58
CA ALA A 41 -11.07 1.22 2.12
C ALA A 41 -10.77 1.17 3.62
N ILE A 42 -9.68 1.78 4.08
CA ILE A 42 -9.30 1.83 5.51
C ILE A 42 -10.43 2.42 6.37
N GLN A 43 -11.19 3.38 5.84
CA GLN A 43 -12.33 3.99 6.54
C GLN A 43 -13.63 3.16 6.50
N LEU A 44 -13.80 2.31 5.49
CA LEU A 44 -14.98 1.46 5.32
C LEU A 44 -14.86 0.13 6.07
N ILE A 45 -13.67 -0.48 6.08
CA ILE A 45 -13.44 -1.81 6.67
C ILE A 45 -13.89 -1.93 8.14
N PRO A 46 -13.64 -0.94 9.03
CA PRO A 46 -14.11 -1.01 10.41
C PRO A 46 -15.63 -1.14 10.57
N LYS A 47 -16.42 -0.84 9.53
CA LYS A 47 -17.89 -0.87 9.52
C LYS A 47 -18.47 -2.21 9.05
N LEU A 48 -17.64 -3.13 8.56
CA LEU A 48 -18.06 -4.48 8.13
C LEU A 48 -18.56 -5.37 9.27
N SER A 49 -18.27 -5.01 10.53
CA SER A 49 -18.64 -5.80 11.70
C SER A 49 -18.83 -4.87 12.90
N ALA A 50 -19.61 -5.31 13.87
CA ALA A 50 -19.78 -4.57 15.12
C ALA A 50 -18.40 -4.40 15.81
N PRO A 51 -18.11 -3.22 16.38
CA PRO A 51 -16.83 -2.99 17.04
C PRO A 51 -16.60 -3.96 18.21
N ALA A 52 -15.41 -4.55 18.22
CA ALA A 52 -14.94 -5.45 19.27
C ALA A 52 -13.44 -5.20 19.50
N ARG A 53 -12.62 -6.25 19.56
CA ARG A 53 -11.17 -6.12 19.75
C ARG A 53 -10.42 -6.26 18.42
N ALA A 54 -9.74 -5.19 18.02
CA ALA A 54 -8.82 -5.21 16.89
C ALA A 54 -7.36 -5.28 17.35
N ARG A 55 -6.51 -5.98 16.60
CA ARG A 55 -5.05 -5.96 16.79
C ARG A 55 -4.34 -5.57 15.50
N ILE A 56 -3.33 -4.73 15.60
CA ILE A 56 -2.60 -4.21 14.43
C ILE A 56 -1.11 -4.45 14.63
N LEU A 57 -0.43 -4.99 13.61
CA LEU A 57 1.01 -5.16 13.64
C LEU A 57 1.73 -3.82 13.41
N THR A 58 2.45 -3.33 14.41
CA THR A 58 3.09 -2.00 14.42
C THR A 58 4.62 -2.10 14.59
N PRO A 59 5.38 -1.00 14.41
CA PRO A 59 4.99 0.28 13.77
C PRO A 59 4.51 0.09 12.33
N THR A 60 3.40 0.73 11.97
CA THR A 60 2.82 0.68 10.62
C THR A 60 2.16 2.00 10.21
N TYR A 61 1.46 2.02 9.09
CA TYR A 61 0.67 3.17 8.63
C TYR A 61 -0.42 3.53 9.66
N ASN A 62 -0.35 4.76 10.17
CA ASN A 62 -1.12 5.25 11.32
C ASN A 62 -2.64 5.30 11.09
N GLU A 63 -3.09 5.38 9.84
CA GLU A 63 -4.51 5.54 9.51
C GLU A 63 -5.36 4.31 9.89
N HIS A 64 -4.78 3.11 9.92
CA HIS A 64 -5.50 1.89 10.33
C HIS A 64 -5.97 1.98 11.80
N VAL A 65 -5.06 2.37 12.71
CA VAL A 65 -5.38 2.58 14.14
C VAL A 65 -6.43 3.68 14.28
N ALA A 66 -6.23 4.80 13.58
CA ALA A 66 -7.14 5.95 13.66
C ALA A 66 -8.56 5.61 13.18
N ALA A 67 -8.68 4.91 12.04
CA ALA A 67 -9.98 4.53 11.47
C ALA A 67 -10.73 3.52 12.35
N LEU A 68 -10.03 2.51 12.89
CA LEU A 68 -10.64 1.53 13.80
C LEU A 68 -11.11 2.18 15.11
N ARG A 69 -10.27 3.02 15.75
CA ARG A 69 -10.65 3.74 16.97
C ARG A 69 -11.83 4.69 16.72
N SER A 70 -11.84 5.40 15.59
CA SER A 70 -12.94 6.28 15.19
C SER A 70 -14.27 5.53 15.00
N ALA A 71 -14.21 4.28 14.55
CA ALA A 71 -15.36 3.39 14.44
C ALA A 71 -15.73 2.67 15.75
N GLY A 72 -15.06 2.98 16.87
CA GLY A 72 -15.39 2.43 18.21
C GLY A 72 -14.70 1.12 18.57
N TRP A 73 -13.72 0.66 17.79
CA TRP A 73 -12.96 -0.56 18.12
C TRP A 73 -11.98 -0.34 19.27
N GLN A 74 -11.82 -1.36 20.12
CA GLN A 74 -10.70 -1.43 21.06
C GLN A 74 -9.48 -1.94 20.30
N VAL A 75 -8.45 -1.08 20.14
CA VAL A 75 -7.29 -1.38 19.29
C VAL A 75 -6.05 -1.63 20.14
N ASP A 76 -5.50 -2.84 20.07
CA ASP A 76 -4.17 -3.16 20.56
C ASP A 76 -3.13 -3.09 19.43
N GLU A 77 -2.04 -2.38 19.68
CA GLU A 77 -0.89 -2.32 18.77
C GLU A 77 0.13 -3.37 19.23
N VAL A 78 0.45 -4.34 18.37
CA VAL A 78 1.32 -5.48 18.69
C VAL A 78 2.52 -5.53 17.74
N THR A 79 3.61 -6.17 18.16
CA THR A 79 4.89 -6.17 17.40
C THR A 79 5.22 -7.49 16.71
N THR A 80 4.45 -8.56 16.96
CA THR A 80 4.66 -9.88 16.35
C THR A 80 3.39 -10.41 15.69
N LEU A 81 3.55 -11.23 14.66
CA LEU A 81 2.42 -11.81 13.93
C LEU A 81 1.56 -12.71 14.83
N ALA A 82 2.19 -13.51 15.70
CA ALA A 82 1.51 -14.40 16.64
C ALA A 82 0.63 -13.62 17.65
N ALA A 83 1.02 -12.41 18.03
CA ALA A 83 0.24 -11.58 18.94
C ALA A 83 -1.08 -11.08 18.34
N LEU A 84 -1.31 -11.26 17.02
CA LEU A 84 -2.59 -10.96 16.39
C LEU A 84 -3.65 -12.06 16.61
N GLU A 85 -3.25 -13.27 17.00
CA GLU A 85 -4.16 -14.41 17.13
C GLU A 85 -5.25 -14.17 18.18
N GLY A 86 -6.49 -14.56 17.85
CA GLY A 86 -7.66 -14.35 18.70
C GLY A 86 -8.22 -12.91 18.67
N ALA A 87 -7.73 -12.02 17.80
CA ALA A 87 -8.38 -10.75 17.53
C ALA A 87 -9.68 -10.96 16.73
N ASP A 88 -10.70 -10.14 16.99
CA ASP A 88 -11.91 -10.10 16.16
C ASP A 88 -11.61 -9.50 14.78
N LEU A 89 -10.65 -8.58 14.72
CA LEU A 89 -10.09 -8.02 13.49
C LEU A 89 -8.58 -7.84 13.63
N ALA A 90 -7.80 -8.44 12.73
CA ALA A 90 -6.36 -8.23 12.64
C ALA A 90 -6.00 -7.42 11.40
N VAL A 91 -5.06 -6.48 11.52
CA VAL A 91 -4.53 -5.72 10.38
C VAL A 91 -3.03 -5.96 10.24
N VAL A 92 -2.61 -6.31 9.02
CA VAL A 92 -1.21 -6.41 8.62
C VAL A 92 -1.00 -5.62 7.33
N VAL A 93 0.01 -4.75 7.29
CA VAL A 93 0.45 -4.11 6.04
C VAL A 93 1.61 -4.93 5.48
N ASN A 94 1.51 -5.42 4.25
CA ASN A 94 2.46 -6.36 3.66
C ASN A 94 2.70 -6.09 2.16
N PRO A 95 3.88 -5.60 1.73
CA PRO A 95 5.00 -5.12 2.55
C PRO A 95 4.65 -3.92 3.43
N ASN A 96 5.22 -3.88 4.63
CA ASN A 96 4.89 -2.86 5.63
C ASN A 96 5.41 -1.47 5.29
N ASN A 97 4.68 -0.45 5.72
CA ASN A 97 5.13 0.93 5.77
C ASN A 97 5.33 1.32 7.25
N PRO A 98 6.56 1.62 7.71
CA PRO A 98 7.63 2.21 6.89
C PRO A 98 8.88 1.37 6.67
N ASP A 99 8.99 0.17 7.24
CA ASP A 99 10.24 -0.59 7.25
C ASP A 99 10.35 -1.61 6.10
N GLY A 100 9.28 -1.81 5.33
CA GLY A 100 9.27 -2.79 4.24
C GLY A 100 9.29 -4.24 4.71
N ARG A 101 9.11 -4.52 6.01
CA ARG A 101 9.03 -5.90 6.52
C ARG A 101 7.92 -6.63 5.76
N SER A 102 8.14 -7.89 5.44
CA SER A 102 7.15 -8.72 4.75
C SER A 102 6.99 -10.06 5.42
N HIS A 103 5.82 -10.64 5.23
CA HIS A 103 5.43 -11.96 5.72
C HIS A 103 5.10 -12.86 4.53
N ALA A 104 5.47 -14.15 4.65
CA ALA A 104 5.13 -15.13 3.63
C ALA A 104 3.60 -15.29 3.53
N PRO A 105 3.05 -15.49 2.33
CA PRO A 105 1.62 -15.75 2.14
C PRO A 105 1.07 -16.83 3.07
N GLU A 106 1.82 -17.91 3.29
CA GLU A 106 1.42 -19.05 4.12
C GLU A 106 1.27 -18.67 5.60
N ASP A 107 2.13 -17.78 6.11
CA ASP A 107 2.04 -17.28 7.49
C ASP A 107 0.76 -16.46 7.70
N LEU A 108 0.44 -15.59 6.75
CA LEU A 108 -0.75 -14.76 6.81
C LEU A 108 -2.03 -15.58 6.62
N LEU A 109 -2.02 -16.60 5.76
CA LEU A 109 -3.14 -17.53 5.62
C LEU A 109 -3.37 -18.36 6.88
N ARG A 110 -2.30 -18.80 7.56
CA ARG A 110 -2.41 -19.44 8.88
C ARG A 110 -3.01 -18.49 9.92
N LEU A 111 -2.58 -17.23 9.93
CA LEU A 111 -3.14 -16.22 10.81
C LEU A 111 -4.63 -15.98 10.51
N ALA A 112 -5.02 -15.91 9.23
CA ALA A 112 -6.41 -15.70 8.82
C ALA A 112 -7.37 -16.75 9.41
N ALA A 113 -6.90 -17.98 9.63
CA ALA A 113 -7.66 -19.05 10.27
C ALA A 113 -7.76 -18.92 11.81
N ARG A 114 -7.01 -18.00 12.43
CA ARG A 114 -6.90 -17.81 13.90
C ARG A 114 -7.44 -16.47 14.38
N VAL A 115 -8.05 -15.68 13.50
CA VAL A 115 -8.64 -14.38 13.81
C VAL A 115 -10.05 -14.30 13.26
N GLY A 116 -10.85 -13.39 13.80
CA GLY A 116 -12.22 -13.15 13.33
C GLY A 116 -12.25 -12.64 11.89
N ARG A 117 -11.36 -11.72 11.53
CA ARG A 117 -11.15 -11.19 10.17
C ARG A 117 -9.69 -10.75 10.02
N LEU A 118 -9.06 -11.06 8.90
CA LEU A 118 -7.73 -10.56 8.57
C LEU A 118 -7.83 -9.53 7.44
N VAL A 119 -7.32 -8.33 7.69
CA VAL A 119 -7.15 -7.28 6.69
C VAL A 119 -5.68 -7.20 6.34
N VAL A 120 -5.34 -7.42 5.06
CA VAL A 120 -3.98 -7.29 4.54
C VAL A 120 -3.91 -6.10 3.60
N ASP A 121 -3.19 -5.07 4.00
CA ASP A 121 -2.95 -3.89 3.17
C ASP A 121 -1.71 -4.12 2.31
N GLU A 122 -1.96 -4.34 1.02
CA GLU A 122 -0.96 -4.64 -0.01
C GLU A 122 -0.66 -3.40 -0.87
N SER A 123 -0.66 -2.22 -0.25
CA SER A 123 -0.37 -0.94 -0.92
C SER A 123 1.01 -0.87 -1.60
N PHE A 124 1.94 -1.75 -1.24
CA PHE A 124 3.29 -1.83 -1.81
C PHE A 124 3.59 -3.17 -2.50
N ALA A 125 2.59 -4.03 -2.72
CA ALA A 125 2.81 -5.40 -3.22
C ALA A 125 2.92 -5.52 -4.75
N ASP A 126 2.64 -4.47 -5.55
CA ASP A 126 2.64 -4.58 -7.02
C ASP A 126 3.99 -5.00 -7.61
N ALA A 127 5.11 -4.60 -6.97
CA ALA A 127 6.45 -5.02 -7.37
C ALA A 127 6.86 -6.41 -6.82
N ARG A 128 6.03 -6.98 -5.94
CA ARG A 128 6.22 -8.24 -5.22
C ARG A 128 4.94 -9.08 -5.25
N PRO A 129 4.47 -9.47 -6.45
CA PRO A 129 3.26 -10.28 -6.58
C PRO A 129 3.38 -11.65 -5.87
N ASP A 130 4.61 -12.11 -5.62
CA ASP A 130 4.92 -13.32 -4.83
C ASP A 130 4.44 -13.23 -3.36
N LEU A 131 4.25 -12.03 -2.83
CA LEU A 131 3.75 -11.81 -1.46
C LEU A 131 2.23 -11.65 -1.38
N SER A 132 1.54 -11.52 -2.52
CA SER A 132 0.14 -11.12 -2.55
C SER A 132 -0.81 -12.28 -2.20
N LEU A 133 -1.81 -11.97 -1.38
CA LEU A 133 -2.95 -12.81 -1.05
C LEU A 133 -4.18 -12.50 -1.90
N ALA A 134 -4.10 -11.60 -2.87
CA ALA A 134 -5.24 -11.20 -3.71
C ALA A 134 -5.96 -12.42 -4.32
N SER A 135 -5.22 -13.44 -4.77
CA SER A 135 -5.77 -14.68 -5.33
C SER A 135 -6.54 -15.55 -4.32
N LYS A 136 -6.38 -15.30 -3.01
CA LYS A 136 -7.02 -16.02 -1.90
C LYS A 136 -8.11 -15.21 -1.22
N ALA A 137 -8.31 -13.95 -1.59
CA ALA A 137 -9.23 -13.03 -0.91
C ALA A 137 -10.71 -13.48 -0.92
N ALA A 138 -11.10 -14.37 -1.84
CA ALA A 138 -12.45 -14.95 -1.85
C ALA A 138 -12.71 -15.91 -0.66
N GLN A 139 -11.67 -16.34 0.05
CA GLN A 139 -11.75 -17.38 1.08
C GLN A 139 -11.90 -16.79 2.48
N GLY A 140 -12.89 -17.28 3.22
CA GLY A 140 -13.07 -16.95 4.64
C GLY A 140 -13.34 -15.47 4.86
N ARG A 141 -12.68 -14.90 5.89
CA ARG A 141 -12.80 -13.49 6.28
C ARG A 141 -11.46 -12.76 6.05
N LEU A 142 -10.85 -13.02 4.90
CA LEU A 142 -9.68 -12.30 4.41
C LEU A 142 -10.13 -11.12 3.54
N VAL A 143 -9.61 -9.94 3.81
CA VAL A 143 -9.81 -8.75 2.97
C VAL A 143 -8.44 -8.20 2.57
N VAL A 144 -8.22 -8.00 1.28
CA VAL A 144 -6.97 -7.47 0.73
C VAL A 144 -7.22 -6.06 0.19
N LEU A 145 -6.38 -5.10 0.59
CA LEU A 145 -6.42 -3.73 0.08
C LEU A 145 -5.31 -3.51 -0.94
N ARG A 146 -5.62 -2.88 -2.08
CA ARG A 146 -4.60 -2.51 -3.09
C ARG A 146 -4.63 -1.00 -3.33
N SER A 147 -3.46 -0.37 -3.36
CA SER A 147 -3.31 1.06 -3.63
C SER A 147 -2.70 1.29 -5.02
N PHE A 148 -3.52 1.70 -5.99
CA PHE A 148 -3.07 1.97 -7.35
C PHE A 148 -2.01 3.09 -7.43
N GLY A 149 -2.19 4.16 -6.65
CA GLY A 149 -1.39 5.38 -6.80
C GLY A 149 0.09 5.29 -6.42
N LYS A 150 0.59 4.15 -5.94
CA LYS A 150 1.98 3.97 -5.50
C LYS A 150 2.83 3.51 -6.68
N PHE A 151 2.73 2.23 -7.02
CA PHE A 151 3.50 1.60 -8.09
C PHE A 151 3.28 2.24 -9.46
N TYR A 152 2.04 2.61 -9.78
CA TYR A 152 1.70 3.26 -11.05
C TYR A 152 2.07 4.75 -11.11
N GLY A 153 2.61 5.35 -10.03
CA GLY A 153 2.99 6.76 -10.01
C GLY A 153 1.83 7.76 -10.10
N LEU A 154 0.59 7.29 -9.91
CA LEU A 154 -0.65 8.07 -10.12
C LEU A 154 -1.36 8.37 -8.79
N ALA A 155 -0.62 8.82 -7.78
CA ALA A 155 -1.16 9.07 -6.43
C ALA A 155 -2.35 10.05 -6.41
N GLY A 156 -2.32 11.07 -7.28
CA GLY A 156 -3.39 12.06 -7.44
C GLY A 156 -4.68 11.51 -8.04
N MET A 157 -4.64 10.32 -8.67
CA MET A 157 -5.82 9.68 -9.27
C MET A 157 -6.85 9.23 -8.24
N ARG A 158 -6.39 9.01 -6.99
CA ARG A 158 -7.22 8.49 -5.89
C ARG A 158 -7.96 7.22 -6.29
N LEU A 159 -7.23 6.22 -6.79
CA LEU A 159 -7.78 4.90 -7.11
C LEU A 159 -7.19 3.85 -6.16
N GLY A 160 -8.03 2.93 -5.71
CA GLY A 160 -7.66 1.78 -4.89
C GLY A 160 -8.70 0.67 -5.03
N PHE A 161 -8.41 -0.49 -4.48
CA PHE A 161 -9.27 -1.67 -4.59
C PHE A 161 -9.37 -2.41 -3.26
N ILE A 162 -10.51 -3.05 -3.06
CA ILE A 162 -10.76 -4.00 -1.98
C ILE A 162 -11.10 -5.33 -2.63
N LEU A 163 -10.44 -6.40 -2.21
CA LEU A 163 -10.75 -7.77 -2.61
C LEU A 163 -11.18 -8.55 -1.37
N GLY A 164 -12.22 -9.36 -1.49
CA GLY A 164 -12.77 -10.12 -0.36
C GLY A 164 -13.81 -11.12 -0.81
N SER A 165 -14.52 -11.72 0.16
CA SER A 165 -15.68 -12.57 -0.12
C SER A 165 -16.82 -11.81 -0.80
N ASP A 166 -17.75 -12.52 -1.46
CA ASP A 166 -18.96 -11.92 -2.05
C ASP A 166 -19.75 -11.09 -1.02
N ALA A 167 -19.89 -11.63 0.19
CA ALA A 167 -20.62 -10.98 1.28
C ALA A 167 -19.96 -9.67 1.72
N ASP A 168 -18.62 -9.67 1.85
CA ASP A 168 -17.88 -8.47 2.25
C ASP A 168 -17.92 -7.40 1.16
N ILE A 169 -17.70 -7.79 -0.09
CA ILE A 169 -17.69 -6.85 -1.22
C ILE A 169 -19.08 -6.29 -1.48
N ALA A 170 -20.15 -7.08 -1.31
CA ALA A 170 -21.52 -6.58 -1.39
C ALA A 170 -21.79 -5.51 -0.31
N ALA A 171 -21.47 -5.80 0.96
CA ALA A 171 -21.65 -4.85 2.06
C ALA A 171 -20.81 -3.57 1.88
N LEU A 172 -19.54 -3.71 1.45
CA LEU A 172 -18.68 -2.57 1.15
C LEU A 172 -19.18 -1.73 -0.03
N THR A 173 -19.76 -2.38 -1.05
CA THR A 173 -20.33 -1.68 -2.20
C THR A 173 -21.54 -0.84 -1.78
N GLU A 174 -22.41 -1.39 -0.92
CA GLU A 174 -23.53 -0.64 -0.35
C GLU A 174 -23.04 0.57 0.47
N MET A 175 -22.05 0.36 1.34
CA MET A 175 -21.47 1.45 2.15
C MET A 175 -20.73 2.51 1.34
N ALA A 176 -20.07 2.12 0.24
CA ALA A 176 -19.38 3.05 -0.64
C ALA A 176 -20.34 3.92 -1.46
N GLY A 177 -21.56 3.44 -1.69
CA GLY A 177 -22.58 4.14 -2.47
C GLY A 177 -22.26 4.19 -3.98
N PRO A 178 -23.08 4.90 -4.75
CA PRO A 178 -22.91 4.99 -6.20
C PRO A 178 -21.67 5.83 -6.58
N TRP A 179 -21.00 5.41 -7.65
CA TRP A 179 -19.88 6.11 -8.28
C TRP A 179 -18.71 6.47 -7.33
N PRO A 180 -18.16 5.51 -6.57
CA PRO A 180 -17.06 5.79 -5.63
C PRO A 180 -15.73 6.17 -6.33
N VAL A 181 -15.67 6.04 -7.66
CA VAL A 181 -14.49 6.32 -8.48
C VAL A 181 -14.90 7.15 -9.68
N SER A 182 -14.11 8.18 -9.99
CA SER A 182 -14.36 9.08 -11.12
C SER A 182 -14.14 8.39 -12.48
N GLY A 183 -14.84 8.87 -13.52
CA GLY A 183 -14.65 8.38 -14.88
C GLY A 183 -13.18 8.38 -15.34
N PRO A 184 -12.40 9.47 -15.13
CA PRO A 184 -10.99 9.51 -15.52
C PRO A 184 -10.13 8.47 -14.81
N ALA A 185 -10.39 8.23 -13.52
CA ALA A 185 -9.71 7.18 -12.76
C ALA A 185 -10.05 5.79 -13.27
N ILE A 186 -11.30 5.53 -13.66
CA ILE A 186 -11.70 4.25 -14.26
C ILE A 186 -10.96 4.02 -15.58
N ALA A 187 -10.98 5.00 -16.49
CA ALA A 187 -10.39 4.83 -17.82
C ALA A 187 -8.85 4.73 -17.77
N ILE A 188 -8.18 5.59 -16.99
CA ILE A 188 -6.71 5.55 -16.83
C ILE A 188 -6.29 4.31 -16.04
N GLY A 189 -7.00 3.98 -14.97
CA GLY A 189 -6.75 2.78 -14.17
C GLY A 189 -6.86 1.51 -15.00
N THR A 190 -7.89 1.40 -15.84
CA THR A 190 -8.06 0.26 -16.76
C THR A 190 -6.86 0.12 -17.69
N ALA A 191 -6.45 1.21 -18.34
CA ALA A 191 -5.31 1.19 -19.27
C ALA A 191 -3.99 0.80 -18.56
N ALA A 192 -3.70 1.41 -17.42
CA ALA A 192 -2.49 1.14 -16.65
C ALA A 192 -2.43 -0.29 -16.10
N LEU A 193 -3.53 -0.80 -15.56
CA LEU A 193 -3.62 -2.19 -15.06
C LEU A 193 -3.47 -3.22 -16.19
N SER A 194 -3.84 -2.86 -17.42
CA SER A 194 -3.76 -3.75 -18.58
C SER A 194 -2.36 -3.77 -19.21
N ASP A 195 -1.50 -2.80 -18.90
CA ASP A 195 -0.14 -2.70 -19.45
C ASP A 195 0.87 -3.51 -18.64
N ARG A 196 0.85 -4.83 -18.86
CA ARG A 196 1.75 -5.77 -18.20
C ARG A 196 3.22 -5.54 -18.56
N ALA A 197 3.50 -5.16 -19.80
CA ALA A 197 4.87 -4.91 -20.25
C ALA A 197 5.47 -3.70 -19.51
N TRP A 198 4.70 -2.63 -19.33
CA TRP A 198 5.10 -1.48 -18.52
C TRP A 198 5.33 -1.86 -17.06
N ALA A 199 4.46 -2.70 -16.48
CA ALA A 199 4.61 -3.15 -15.09
C ALA A 199 5.91 -3.95 -14.91
N GLU A 200 6.19 -4.92 -15.79
CA GLU A 200 7.41 -5.73 -15.74
C GLU A 200 8.69 -4.87 -15.90
N ALA A 201 8.69 -3.95 -16.86
CA ALA A 201 9.79 -3.00 -17.05
C ALA A 201 9.98 -2.08 -15.83
N THR A 202 8.88 -1.65 -15.21
CA THR A 202 8.91 -0.81 -14.01
C THR A 202 9.50 -1.55 -12.83
N VAL A 203 9.12 -2.82 -12.59
CA VAL A 203 9.73 -3.65 -11.54
C VAL A 203 11.25 -3.79 -11.75
N ALA A 204 11.69 -4.08 -12.97
CA ALA A 204 13.11 -4.21 -13.28
C ALA A 204 13.88 -2.91 -13.00
N ARG A 205 13.34 -1.76 -13.45
CA ARG A 205 13.91 -0.44 -13.18
C ARG A 205 13.98 -0.13 -11.68
N LEU A 206 12.88 -0.34 -10.95
CA LEU A 206 12.83 -0.06 -9.51
C LEU A 206 13.85 -0.90 -8.73
N ARG A 207 14.09 -2.15 -9.12
CA ARG A 207 15.13 -2.99 -8.49
C ARG A 207 16.54 -2.44 -8.72
N ALA A 208 16.84 -1.95 -9.93
CA ALA A 208 18.10 -1.29 -10.23
C ALA A 208 18.24 0.03 -9.44
N ASP A 209 17.17 0.82 -9.37
CA ASP A 209 17.12 2.07 -8.61
C ASP A 209 17.32 1.82 -7.10
N VAL A 210 16.74 0.76 -6.54
CA VAL A 210 16.99 0.35 -5.15
C VAL A 210 18.47 0.04 -4.92
N ALA A 211 19.09 -0.75 -5.79
CA ALA A 211 20.51 -1.08 -5.67
C ALA A 211 21.40 0.18 -5.76
N ARG A 212 21.05 1.11 -6.65
CA ARG A 212 21.74 2.40 -6.77
C ARG A 212 21.60 3.24 -5.50
N LEU A 213 20.39 3.34 -4.94
CA LEU A 213 20.14 4.11 -3.71
C LEU A 213 20.87 3.51 -2.51
N ASP A 214 20.84 2.19 -2.36
CA ASP A 214 21.56 1.49 -1.29
C ASP A 214 23.08 1.72 -1.39
N GLY A 215 23.64 1.72 -2.61
CA GLY A 215 25.05 2.05 -2.84
C GLY A 215 25.42 3.49 -2.45
N LEU A 216 24.56 4.46 -2.75
CA LEU A 216 24.74 5.86 -2.32
C LEU A 216 24.60 6.02 -0.80
N ALA A 217 23.64 5.33 -0.18
CA ALA A 217 23.49 5.38 1.28
C ALA A 217 24.69 4.77 2.00
N GLN A 218 25.28 3.70 1.44
CA GLN A 218 26.47 3.08 1.99
C GLN A 218 27.69 4.01 1.98
N SER A 219 27.88 4.83 0.93
CA SER A 219 28.98 5.82 0.89
C SER A 219 28.83 6.90 1.97
N ALA A 220 27.59 7.23 2.35
CA ALA A 220 27.27 8.10 3.49
C ALA A 220 27.31 7.38 4.86
N ARG A 221 27.76 6.12 4.90
CA ARG A 221 27.81 5.26 6.11
C ARG A 221 26.45 5.05 6.78
N TRP A 222 25.37 5.15 6.02
CA TRP A 222 24.03 4.82 6.49
C TRP A 222 23.83 3.31 6.42
N LYS A 223 23.16 2.75 7.43
CA LYS A 223 22.87 1.31 7.48
C LYS A 223 21.48 1.07 6.96
N LEU A 224 21.32 0.14 6.02
CA LEU A 224 20.00 -0.31 5.57
C LEU A 224 19.27 -0.98 6.74
N VAL A 225 18.08 -0.47 7.06
CA VAL A 225 17.14 -1.09 8.02
C VAL A 225 16.15 -1.99 7.28
N GLY A 226 15.66 -1.53 6.13
CA GLY A 226 14.69 -2.25 5.32
C GLY A 226 14.16 -1.39 4.17
N GLY A 227 13.09 -1.84 3.51
CA GLY A 227 12.48 -1.09 2.42
C GLY A 227 11.72 -1.98 1.45
N THR A 228 11.19 -1.33 0.41
CA THR A 228 10.52 -1.95 -0.73
C THR A 228 11.18 -1.48 -2.02
N GLU A 229 10.64 -1.88 -3.16
CA GLU A 229 10.96 -1.35 -4.48
C GLU A 229 10.51 0.11 -4.67
N LEU A 230 9.79 0.71 -3.72
CA LEU A 230 9.28 2.09 -3.82
C LEU A 230 9.87 3.04 -2.78
N PHE A 231 10.57 2.53 -1.76
CA PHE A 231 11.27 3.33 -0.77
C PHE A 231 12.33 2.50 -0.04
N ARG A 232 13.32 3.17 0.56
CA ARG A 232 14.32 2.57 1.45
C ARG A 232 14.33 3.25 2.80
N LEU A 233 14.55 2.48 3.85
CA LEU A 233 14.66 2.94 5.24
C LEU A 233 16.10 2.71 5.72
N TYR A 234 16.72 3.78 6.19
CA TYR A 234 18.10 3.76 6.68
C TYR A 234 18.18 4.24 8.13
N ASP A 235 19.14 3.69 8.86
CA ASP A 235 19.67 4.27 10.08
C ASP A 235 20.81 5.22 9.70
N THR A 236 20.58 6.51 9.94
CA THR A 236 21.48 7.61 9.58
C THR A 236 22.27 8.15 10.78
N GLN A 237 22.23 7.45 11.93
CA GLN A 237 22.76 7.86 13.24
C GLN A 237 22.07 9.09 13.87
N SER A 238 21.73 10.10 13.05
CA SER A 238 20.85 11.21 13.37
C SER A 238 19.95 11.49 12.17
N ALA A 239 18.66 11.18 12.30
CA ALA A 239 17.65 11.41 11.27
C ALA A 239 17.45 12.92 11.03
N THR A 240 17.47 13.72 12.09
CA THR A 240 17.33 15.19 12.01
C THR A 240 18.48 15.82 11.23
N ALA A 241 19.74 15.52 11.58
CA ALA A 241 20.89 16.07 10.87
C ALA A 241 20.90 15.62 9.39
N ALA A 242 20.56 14.36 9.12
CA ALA A 242 20.43 13.84 7.76
C ALA A 242 19.32 14.54 6.97
N GLN A 243 18.14 14.74 7.56
CA GLN A 243 17.04 15.44 6.91
C GLN A 243 17.39 16.92 6.65
N GLU A 244 17.98 17.63 7.60
CA GLU A 244 18.40 19.02 7.42
C GLU A 244 19.42 19.16 6.29
N LYS A 245 20.43 18.28 6.26
CA LYS A 245 21.43 18.24 5.19
C LYS A 245 20.78 18.05 3.81
N LEU A 246 19.89 17.06 3.70
CA LEU A 246 19.17 16.77 2.45
C LEU A 246 18.20 17.91 2.07
N ALA A 247 17.50 18.51 3.04
CA ALA A 247 16.54 19.58 2.81
C ALA A 247 17.20 20.86 2.27
N ARG A 248 18.42 21.21 2.73
CA ARG A 248 19.21 22.32 2.16
C ARG A 248 19.55 22.11 0.67
N ARG A 249 19.55 20.86 0.22
CA ARG A 249 19.72 20.45 -1.18
C ARG A 249 18.37 20.18 -1.87
N GLN A 250 17.25 20.64 -1.31
CA GLN A 250 15.90 20.44 -1.85
C GLN A 250 15.47 18.96 -1.98
N ILE A 251 15.98 18.10 -1.11
CA ILE A 251 15.59 16.69 -1.01
C ILE A 251 14.79 16.51 0.28
N TRP A 252 13.49 16.29 0.16
CA TRP A 252 12.63 16.07 1.31
C TRP A 252 12.51 14.59 1.65
N THR A 253 12.62 14.28 2.93
CA THR A 253 12.66 12.90 3.45
C THR A 253 11.58 12.68 4.49
N ARG A 254 11.40 11.44 4.94
CA ARG A 254 10.50 11.12 6.05
C ARG A 254 11.28 10.65 7.27
N MET A 255 11.12 11.36 8.38
CA MET A 255 11.51 10.90 9.72
C MET A 255 10.30 10.33 10.47
N PHE A 256 10.56 9.72 11.64
CA PHE A 256 9.55 9.07 12.45
C PHE A 256 9.62 9.53 13.91
N PRO A 257 8.48 9.82 14.56
CA PRO A 257 8.48 10.32 15.94
C PRO A 257 8.99 9.31 16.98
N TYR A 258 9.07 8.03 16.61
CA TYR A 258 9.53 6.93 17.47
C TYR A 258 10.98 6.49 17.18
N SER A 259 11.71 7.20 16.31
CA SER A 259 13.14 6.93 16.06
C SER A 259 13.85 8.20 15.61
N ASP A 260 14.86 8.60 16.37
CA ASP A 260 15.77 9.70 16.08
C ASP A 260 16.87 9.30 15.07
N ARG A 261 16.91 8.04 14.66
CA ARG A 261 17.92 7.48 13.75
C ARG A 261 17.38 7.11 12.37
N TRP A 262 16.08 6.84 12.28
CA TRP A 262 15.47 6.31 11.06
C TRP A 262 15.03 7.40 10.12
N LEU A 263 15.48 7.31 8.87
CA LEU A 263 15.09 8.18 7.78
C LEU A 263 14.71 7.33 6.57
N ARG A 264 13.53 7.60 6.00
CA ARG A 264 13.02 6.93 4.81
C ARG A 264 13.12 7.83 3.58
N LEU A 265 13.61 7.25 2.49
CA LEU A 265 13.73 7.87 1.17
C LEU A 265 12.84 7.16 0.17
N GLY A 266 12.11 7.93 -0.63
CA GLY A 266 11.59 7.45 -1.92
C GLY A 266 12.72 7.36 -2.93
N LEU A 267 12.48 6.66 -4.05
CA LEU A 267 13.43 6.60 -5.14
C LEU A 267 13.34 7.87 -6.00
N PRO A 268 14.47 8.51 -6.35
CA PRO A 268 14.49 9.59 -7.33
C PRO A 268 13.91 9.13 -8.68
N GLY A 269 13.10 9.98 -9.32
CA GLY A 269 12.43 9.68 -10.59
C GLY A 269 13.20 10.13 -11.83
N GLN A 270 13.96 11.22 -11.73
CA GLN A 270 14.72 11.78 -12.86
C GLN A 270 16.24 11.75 -12.61
N PRO A 271 17.08 11.69 -13.67
CA PRO A 271 18.54 11.69 -13.52
C PRO A 271 19.07 12.85 -12.66
N ALA A 272 18.55 14.07 -12.85
CA ALA A 272 18.96 15.23 -12.06
C ALA A 272 18.67 15.08 -10.56
N GLU A 273 17.61 14.36 -10.19
CA GLU A 273 17.31 14.10 -8.77
C GLU A 273 18.29 13.11 -8.16
N TRP A 274 18.77 12.13 -8.95
CA TRP A 274 19.83 11.23 -8.54
C TRP A 274 21.16 11.95 -8.34
N ASP A 275 21.54 12.82 -9.26
CA ASP A 275 22.79 13.59 -9.16
C ASP A 275 22.77 14.50 -7.93
N ARG A 276 21.63 15.14 -7.67
CA ARG A 276 21.41 15.96 -6.48
C ARG A 276 21.52 15.15 -5.18
N LEU A 277 20.97 13.93 -5.16
CA LEU A 277 21.09 13.04 -4.01
C LEU A 277 22.52 12.55 -3.80
N ALA A 278 23.21 12.15 -4.86
CA ALA A 278 24.60 11.71 -4.79
C ALA A 278 25.52 12.82 -4.25
N ALA A 279 25.38 14.05 -4.76
CA ALA A 279 26.11 15.21 -4.26
C ALA A 279 25.82 15.46 -2.77
N ALA A 280 24.55 15.41 -2.36
CA ALA A 280 24.15 15.65 -0.97
C ALA A 280 24.66 14.57 0.00
N LEU A 281 24.93 13.34 -0.46
CA LEU A 281 25.44 12.25 0.37
C LEU A 281 26.98 12.22 0.45
N GLN A 282 27.69 12.90 -0.45
CA GLN A 282 29.15 12.99 -0.47
C GLN A 282 29.73 14.12 0.41
N ASP A 283 28.96 15.18 0.65
CA ASP A 283 29.34 16.30 1.55
C ASP A 283 29.51 15.87 3.02
#